data_AF-A0A3R7Y708-F1
#
_entry.id   AF-A0A3R7Y708-F1
#
_cell.length_a   1.000
_cell.length_b   1.000
_cell.length_c   1.000
_cell.angle_alpha   90.00
_cell.angle_beta   90.00
_cell.angle_gamma   90.00
#
_symmetry.space_group_name_H-M   'P 1'
#
loop_
_entity.id
_entity.type
_entity.pdbx_description
1 polymer ?
#
loop_
_entity_poly.entity_id
_entity_poly.type
_entity_poly.pdbx_seq_one_letter_code
_entity_poly.pdbx_strand_id
1 'polypeptide(L)'
;MAGTPWAPPEIFPVIAVHRAKVPIRTLWRLLVRTLALVNQKGGCGKTTTAINLSAEFAHRSLRVLLIDLDPQGHCAAGLGVPDTSITRGIEDALEADLTYEPGLVDEMIWEVGGGLNLIPSTVRLTNFESADHEHAEDHDRDRRLLHVLELVKDRFDLCLIDCPPAIGWLTFNALRAADETLVPVETGYFALKGAVRQAKTIDTVVKRLGRPLDFFLLPTLHREGTARSENILSAMRSRFGDQMAPCVIREHESLREAASMGQPIQQFAPDSPAAEDFSGLAEWVLGHEQTSIATEQARRLQEASDAVTLREEDPRPDSQEPAPAAIKASQPEAPAPERNERVQAVLQRVGRSEPAGKSVVFDVQRLPDGVLDRVRTAGKQGIQSLVIDPLESAPDPEATSARFGAFPTDQGVCFRQPASLGGSVSISGDFNHWDDSGEPMSLTESDGVHEVILPLAPGTYRYRLIVDGAPTPDPHAKAFDKDDSTTCILEIPAASS
;
A
#
# COMPACT_ATOMS: atom_id res chain seq x y z
N MET A 1 61.67 3.52 -27.79
CA MET A 1 60.85 4.10 -26.71
C MET A 1 59.45 4.24 -27.28
N ALA A 2 58.59 3.24 -27.10
CA ALA A 2 57.76 3.00 -25.91
C ALA A 2 56.50 3.87 -25.97
N GLY A 3 55.49 3.37 -26.68
CA GLY A 3 54.10 3.81 -26.57
C GLY A 3 53.37 2.87 -25.60
N THR A 4 52.82 3.42 -24.53
CA THR A 4 52.06 2.69 -23.53
C THR A 4 50.63 2.43 -24.05
N PRO A 5 50.02 1.26 -23.76
CA PRO A 5 48.71 0.90 -24.30
C PRO A 5 47.58 1.61 -23.55
N TRP A 6 46.53 1.95 -24.30
CA TRP A 6 45.23 2.41 -23.84
C TRP A 6 44.63 1.45 -22.78
N ALA A 7 44.26 1.98 -21.62
CA ALA A 7 43.46 1.30 -20.61
C ALA A 7 41.97 1.63 -20.83
N PRO A 8 41.05 0.65 -20.91
CA PRO A 8 39.62 0.90 -21.01
C PRO A 8 39.06 1.44 -19.67
N PRO A 9 37.96 2.22 -19.69
CA PRO A 9 37.26 2.64 -18.49
C PRO A 9 36.70 1.43 -17.72
N GLU A 10 36.75 1.48 -16.40
CA GLU A 10 36.23 0.45 -15.50
C GLU A 10 34.74 0.22 -15.76
N ILE A 11 34.44 -0.94 -16.35
CA ILE A 11 33.11 -1.47 -16.56
C ILE A 11 32.59 -1.93 -15.21
N PHE A 12 31.55 -1.29 -14.68
CA PHE A 12 30.73 -1.88 -13.61
C PHE A 12 30.27 -3.27 -14.07
N PRO A 13 30.36 -4.34 -13.24
CA PRO A 13 29.89 -5.65 -13.67
C PRO A 13 28.37 -5.61 -13.79
N VAL A 14 27.89 -5.35 -15.01
CA VAL A 14 26.59 -5.82 -15.46
C VAL A 14 26.67 -7.34 -15.31
N ILE A 15 25.86 -7.91 -14.42
CA ILE A 15 25.67 -9.35 -14.37
C ILE A 15 24.98 -9.72 -15.68
N ALA A 16 25.77 -10.01 -16.72
CA ALA A 16 25.27 -10.69 -17.89
C ALA A 16 24.79 -12.06 -17.41
N VAL A 17 23.47 -12.23 -17.32
CA VAL A 17 22.84 -13.54 -17.11
C VAL A 17 23.05 -14.33 -18.41
N HIS A 18 24.27 -14.83 -18.61
CA HIS A 18 24.49 -15.94 -19.53
C HIS A 18 23.58 -17.07 -19.08
N ARG A 19 23.06 -17.84 -20.04
CA ARG A 19 22.27 -19.09 -19.91
C ARG A 19 23.01 -20.21 -19.14
N ALA A 20 23.74 -19.90 -18.08
CA ALA A 20 24.23 -20.84 -17.11
C ALA A 20 23.16 -21.00 -16.02
N LYS A 21 22.83 -22.25 -15.69
CA LYS A 21 21.93 -22.61 -14.59
C LYS A 21 22.47 -22.01 -13.29
N VAL A 22 22.00 -20.81 -12.93
CA VAL A 22 22.23 -20.23 -11.61
C VAL A 22 21.43 -21.08 -10.62
N PRO A 23 22.05 -21.63 -9.56
CA PRO A 23 21.32 -22.38 -8.54
C PRO A 23 20.23 -21.47 -7.96
N ILE A 24 18.99 -21.97 -7.88
CA ILE A 24 17.81 -21.24 -7.36
C ILE A 24 18.13 -20.50 -6.04
N ARG A 25 18.95 -21.08 -5.17
CA ARG A 25 19.42 -20.46 -3.91
C ARG A 25 20.11 -19.09 -4.03
N THR A 26 20.64 -18.72 -5.19
CA THR A 26 21.35 -17.44 -5.39
C THR A 26 20.41 -16.28 -5.79
N LEU A 27 19.22 -16.58 -6.35
CA LEU A 27 18.21 -15.56 -6.68
C LEU A 27 17.42 -15.06 -5.46
N TRP A 28 17.43 -15.82 -4.36
CA TRP A 28 16.76 -15.50 -3.09
C TRP A 28 17.37 -14.26 -2.41
N ARG A 29 18.52 -13.79 -2.90
CA ARG A 29 19.28 -12.65 -2.35
C ARG A 29 18.90 -11.29 -2.91
N LEU A 30 17.90 -11.19 -3.80
CA LEU A 30 17.58 -9.89 -4.42
C LEU A 30 16.40 -9.16 -3.74
N LEU A 31 15.47 -9.86 -3.08
CA LEU A 31 14.36 -9.31 -2.27
C LEU A 31 13.90 -10.32 -1.20
N VAL A 32 13.45 -9.83 -0.03
CA VAL A 32 12.85 -10.63 1.05
C VAL A 32 11.48 -11.17 0.63
N ARG A 33 11.21 -12.47 0.82
CA ARG A 33 9.89 -13.06 0.54
C ARG A 33 8.87 -12.46 1.51
N THR A 34 7.74 -11.96 1.02
CA THR A 34 6.77 -11.23 1.85
C THR A 34 5.38 -11.87 1.83
N LEU A 35 4.84 -12.18 3.01
CA LEU A 35 3.54 -12.81 3.23
C LEU A 35 2.61 -11.86 4.00
N ALA A 36 1.50 -11.43 3.40
CA ALA A 36 0.49 -10.63 4.10
C ALA A 36 -0.63 -11.50 4.70
N LEU A 37 -1.01 -11.23 5.94
CA LEU A 37 -2.16 -11.85 6.59
C LEU A 37 -3.35 -10.88 6.58
N VAL A 38 -4.36 -11.17 5.75
CA VAL A 38 -5.46 -10.22 5.48
C VAL A 38 -6.82 -10.85 5.75
N ASN A 39 -7.68 -10.12 6.47
CA ASN A 39 -9.09 -10.44 6.65
C ASN A 39 -9.83 -9.27 7.33
N GLN A 40 -10.88 -8.78 6.66
CA GLN A 40 -11.82 -7.76 7.16
C GLN A 40 -12.55 -8.13 8.47
N LYS A 41 -12.65 -9.41 8.81
CA LYS A 41 -13.27 -9.87 10.06
C LYS A 41 -12.29 -9.76 11.23
N GLY A 42 -12.69 -9.06 12.28
CA GLY A 42 -12.00 -9.11 13.57
C GLY A 42 -12.09 -10.50 14.21
N GLY A 43 -11.03 -10.93 14.91
CA GLY A 43 -11.05 -12.19 15.67
C GLY A 43 -10.98 -13.48 14.85
N CYS A 44 -10.62 -13.44 13.57
CA CYS A 44 -10.42 -14.64 12.74
C CYS A 44 -9.03 -15.30 12.90
N GLY A 45 -8.19 -14.79 13.82
CA GLY A 45 -6.86 -15.34 14.08
C GLY A 45 -5.73 -14.78 13.21
N LYS A 46 -5.85 -13.58 12.61
CA LYS A 46 -4.76 -12.93 11.85
C LYS A 46 -3.49 -12.75 12.67
N THR A 47 -3.52 -11.91 13.70
CA THR A 47 -2.39 -11.64 14.59
C THR A 47 -1.85 -12.92 15.23
N THR A 48 -2.74 -13.81 15.69
CA THR A 48 -2.33 -15.11 16.21
C THR A 48 -1.56 -15.93 15.17
N THR A 49 -2.02 -15.94 13.92
CA THR A 49 -1.31 -16.63 12.84
C THR A 49 0.00 -15.93 12.52
N ALA A 50 0.01 -14.60 12.43
CA ALA A 50 1.19 -13.80 12.12
C ALA A 50 2.31 -14.05 13.12
N ILE A 51 2.02 -13.96 14.42
CA ILE A 51 2.96 -14.20 15.52
C ILE A 51 3.53 -15.63 15.45
N ASN A 52 2.65 -16.63 15.48
CA ASN A 52 3.07 -18.02 15.66
C ASN A 52 3.70 -18.62 14.40
N LEU A 53 3.27 -18.18 13.22
CA LEU A 53 3.90 -18.56 11.97
C LEU A 53 5.29 -17.92 11.84
N SER A 54 5.43 -16.63 12.21
CA SER A 54 6.74 -15.97 12.22
C SER A 54 7.71 -16.64 13.18
N ALA A 55 7.23 -16.98 14.39
CA ALA A 55 8.02 -17.68 15.39
C ALA A 55 8.43 -19.09 14.94
N GLU A 56 7.55 -19.83 14.25
CA GLU A 56 7.88 -21.13 13.66
C GLU A 56 9.00 -21.01 12.60
N PHE A 57 8.93 -20.02 11.72
CA PHE A 57 9.99 -19.78 10.74
C PHE A 57 11.32 -19.40 11.39
N ALA A 58 11.29 -18.56 12.44
CA ALA A 58 12.47 -18.20 13.20
C ALA A 58 13.08 -19.42 13.91
N HIS A 59 12.24 -20.29 14.49
CA HIS A 59 12.65 -21.56 15.09
C HIS A 59 13.33 -22.49 14.07
N ARG A 60 12.95 -22.40 12.79
CA ARG A 60 13.61 -23.09 11.66
C ARG A 60 14.89 -22.36 11.17
N SER A 61 15.42 -21.45 11.96
CA SER A 61 16.65 -20.68 11.69
C SER A 61 16.58 -19.76 10.46
N LEU A 62 15.37 -19.34 10.06
CA LEU A 62 15.20 -18.27 9.08
C LEU A 62 15.32 -16.91 9.77
N ARG A 63 15.84 -15.90 9.06
CA ARG A 63 15.85 -14.52 9.53
C ARG A 63 14.47 -13.93 9.24
N VAL A 64 13.64 -13.77 10.26
CA VAL A 64 12.22 -13.40 10.09
C VAL A 64 11.97 -11.99 10.62
N LEU A 65 11.24 -11.21 9.82
CA LEU A 65 10.66 -9.93 10.22
C LEU A 65 9.14 -10.05 10.24
N LEU A 66 8.51 -9.68 11.36
CA LEU A 66 7.08 -9.43 11.45
C LEU A 66 6.85 -7.92 11.46
N ILE A 67 5.94 -7.43 10.63
CA ILE A 67 5.51 -6.03 10.61
C ILE A 67 4.05 -5.99 11.05
N ASP A 68 3.76 -5.27 12.12
CA ASP A 68 2.39 -5.00 12.58
C ASP A 68 1.87 -3.77 11.85
N LEU A 69 0.78 -3.89 11.10
CA LEU A 69 0.06 -2.77 10.49
C LEU A 69 -1.32 -2.55 11.12
N ASP A 70 -1.68 -3.25 12.19
CA ASP A 70 -2.92 -2.99 12.90
C ASP A 70 -2.68 -1.86 13.92
N PRO A 71 -3.39 -0.72 13.85
CA PRO A 71 -3.22 0.34 14.85
C PRO A 71 -3.49 -0.08 16.30
N GLN A 72 -4.08 -1.27 16.53
CA GLN A 72 -4.21 -1.85 17.87
C GLN A 72 -2.90 -2.42 18.45
N GLY A 73 -1.85 -2.62 17.63
CA GLY A 73 -0.53 -3.04 18.12
C GLY A 73 -0.49 -4.43 18.77
N HIS A 74 -1.39 -5.33 18.37
CA HIS A 74 -1.55 -6.62 19.04
C HIS A 74 -0.34 -7.55 18.87
N CYS A 75 0.52 -7.36 17.86
CA CYS A 75 1.73 -8.17 17.72
C CYS A 75 2.72 -7.90 18.86
N ALA A 76 2.90 -6.63 19.23
CA ALA A 76 3.79 -6.24 20.33
C ALA A 76 3.35 -6.87 21.66
N ALA A 77 2.06 -6.71 21.99
CA ALA A 77 1.47 -7.30 23.19
C ALA A 77 1.60 -8.84 23.21
N GLY A 78 1.29 -9.51 22.08
CA GLY A 78 1.38 -10.96 21.97
C GLY A 78 2.80 -11.53 22.00
N LEU A 79 3.82 -10.68 21.81
CA LEU A 79 5.24 -11.02 21.87
C LEU A 79 5.94 -10.45 23.12
N GLY A 80 5.18 -9.90 24.08
CA GLY A 80 5.73 -9.40 25.33
C GLY A 80 6.57 -8.13 25.20
N VAL A 81 6.45 -7.40 24.09
CA VAL A 81 7.09 -6.09 23.91
C VAL A 81 6.28 -5.04 24.70
N PRO A 82 6.88 -4.34 25.68
CA PRO A 82 6.12 -3.38 26.48
C PRO A 82 5.77 -2.13 25.67
N ASP A 83 4.47 -1.83 25.52
CA ASP A 83 3.96 -0.67 24.78
C ASP A 83 4.64 0.65 25.17
N THR A 84 4.94 0.82 26.47
CA THR A 84 5.60 2.03 27.00
C THR A 84 7.05 2.21 26.52
N SER A 85 7.66 1.15 26.00
CA SER A 85 9.04 1.17 25.47
C SER A 85 9.06 1.38 23.96
N ILE A 86 7.91 1.29 23.28
CA ILE A 86 7.77 1.53 21.84
C ILE A 86 7.77 3.04 21.61
N THR A 87 8.94 3.58 21.29
CA THR A 87 9.12 5.00 21.01
C THR A 87 8.88 5.35 19.54
N ARG A 88 9.07 4.37 18.65
CA ARG A 88 8.80 4.46 17.21
C ARG A 88 8.11 3.18 16.73
N GLY A 89 7.18 3.35 15.81
CA GLY A 89 6.46 2.27 15.14
C GLY A 89 6.51 2.41 13.64
N ILE A 90 5.88 1.46 12.94
CA ILE A 90 5.79 1.46 11.48
C ILE A 90 5.21 2.77 10.93
N GLU A 91 4.32 3.43 11.67
CA GLU A 91 3.73 4.72 11.29
C GLU A 91 4.78 5.77 10.98
N ASP A 92 5.89 5.80 11.73
CA ASP A 92 6.97 6.77 11.54
C ASP A 92 7.68 6.51 10.21
N ALA A 93 7.82 5.25 9.81
CA ALA A 93 8.39 4.88 8.52
C ALA A 93 7.46 5.22 7.35
N LEU A 94 6.16 5.02 7.53
CA LEU A 94 5.16 5.25 6.48
C LEU A 94 4.94 6.75 6.22
N GLU A 95 5.09 7.60 7.25
CA GLU A 95 4.96 9.05 7.16
C GLU A 95 6.27 9.75 6.71
N ALA A 96 7.43 9.11 6.89
CA ALA A 96 8.73 9.69 6.56
C ALA A 96 9.11 9.60 5.07
N ASP A 97 10.04 10.46 4.65
CA ASP A 97 10.82 10.26 3.43
C ASP A 97 12.11 9.48 3.76
N LEU A 98 12.03 8.16 3.58
CA LEU A 98 13.11 7.22 3.88
C LEU A 98 14.35 7.41 2.99
N THR A 99 14.28 8.23 1.94
CA THR A 99 15.46 8.63 1.15
C THR A 99 16.45 9.43 1.99
N TYR A 100 15.94 10.24 2.92
CA TYR A 100 16.75 11.13 3.76
C TYR A 100 16.97 10.56 5.17
N GLU A 101 16.14 9.62 5.61
CA GLU A 101 16.23 9.00 6.94
C GLU A 101 16.24 7.46 6.89
N PRO A 102 17.16 6.81 6.15
CA PRO A 102 17.15 5.35 6.01
C PRO A 102 17.39 4.61 7.33
N GLY A 103 18.12 5.23 8.27
CA GLY A 103 18.39 4.66 9.61
C GLY A 103 17.16 4.59 10.52
N LEU A 104 16.06 5.25 10.16
CA LEU A 104 14.82 5.23 10.94
C LEU A 104 14.27 3.81 11.10
N VAL A 105 14.35 3.00 10.04
CA VAL A 105 13.88 1.61 10.05
C VAL A 105 14.68 0.73 11.01
N ASP A 106 15.96 1.03 11.23
CA ASP A 106 16.77 0.29 12.21
C ASP A 106 16.34 0.57 13.65
N GLU A 107 15.92 1.80 13.95
CA GLU A 107 15.52 2.24 15.30
C GLU A 107 14.21 1.58 15.78
N MET A 108 13.38 1.08 14.85
CA MET A 108 12.08 0.48 15.15
C MET A 108 12.07 -1.05 15.17
N ILE A 109 13.18 -1.72 14.84
CA ILE A 109 13.25 -3.19 14.82
C ILE A 109 13.56 -3.73 16.22
N TRP A 110 12.64 -4.52 16.74
CA TRP A 110 12.75 -5.23 18.01
C TRP A 110 13.16 -6.67 17.77
N GLU A 111 14.23 -7.13 18.42
CA GLU A 111 14.54 -8.56 18.51
C GLU A 111 13.74 -9.17 19.66
N VAL A 112 12.64 -9.86 19.34
CA VAL A 112 11.73 -10.45 20.35
C VAL A 112 12.21 -11.83 20.83
N GLY A 113 13.18 -12.43 20.13
CA GLY A 113 13.86 -13.65 20.54
C GLY A 113 13.70 -14.82 19.56
N GLY A 114 14.60 -15.80 19.65
CA GLY A 114 14.57 -16.99 18.78
C GLY A 114 14.81 -16.71 17.30
N GLY A 115 15.38 -15.56 16.95
CA GLY A 115 15.57 -15.10 15.55
C GLY A 115 14.38 -14.34 14.96
N LEU A 116 13.31 -14.15 15.73
CA LEU A 116 12.15 -13.35 15.33
C LEU A 116 12.41 -11.86 15.63
N ASN A 117 12.14 -11.02 14.63
CA ASN A 117 12.19 -9.58 14.72
C ASN A 117 10.80 -8.99 14.48
N LEU A 118 10.50 -7.87 15.13
CA LEU A 118 9.21 -7.17 15.04
C LEU A 118 9.44 -5.68 14.71
N ILE A 119 8.70 -5.15 13.75
CA ILE A 119 8.41 -3.72 13.68
C ILE A 119 6.97 -3.54 14.20
N PRO A 120 6.79 -2.91 15.37
CA PRO A 120 5.47 -2.73 15.96
C PRO A 120 4.72 -1.56 15.32
N SER A 121 3.43 -1.48 15.58
CA SER A 121 2.57 -0.33 15.32
C SER A 121 2.08 0.27 16.64
N THR A 122 1.65 1.53 16.58
CA THR A 122 0.86 2.14 17.65
C THR A 122 -0.45 2.71 17.13
N VAL A 123 -1.30 3.21 18.05
CA VAL A 123 -2.56 3.89 17.70
C VAL A 123 -2.35 5.08 16.75
N ARG A 124 -1.15 5.67 16.70
CA ARG A 124 -0.80 6.75 15.76
C ARG A 124 -0.92 6.32 14.30
N LEU A 125 -0.80 5.03 14.01
CA LEU A 125 -0.98 4.49 12.66
C LEU A 125 -2.37 4.79 12.08
N THR A 126 -3.38 5.07 12.92
CA THR A 126 -4.70 5.55 12.45
C THR A 126 -4.61 6.85 11.64
N ASN A 127 -3.62 7.71 11.90
CA ASN A 127 -3.40 8.95 11.13
C ASN A 127 -3.08 8.64 9.67
N PHE A 128 -2.34 7.56 9.42
CA PHE A 128 -2.03 7.12 8.06
C PHE A 128 -3.27 6.64 7.30
N GLU A 129 -4.32 6.14 7.99
CA GLU A 129 -5.60 5.81 7.36
C GLU A 129 -6.53 7.01 7.20
N SER A 130 -6.54 7.92 8.18
CA SER A 130 -7.48 9.04 8.27
C SER A 130 -7.03 10.32 7.58
N ALA A 131 -5.75 10.46 7.20
CA ALA A 131 -5.25 11.69 6.59
C ALA A 131 -6.06 12.03 5.33
N ASP A 132 -6.93 13.05 5.49
CA ASP A 132 -7.81 13.64 4.50
C ASP A 132 -7.01 14.20 3.33
N HIS A 133 -7.63 14.14 2.16
CA HIS A 133 -7.09 14.35 0.81
C HIS A 133 -6.62 15.78 0.47
N GLU A 134 -6.01 16.54 1.38
CA GLU A 134 -5.63 17.94 1.09
C GLU A 134 -4.32 18.08 0.28
N HIS A 135 -3.52 17.03 0.13
CA HIS A 135 -2.31 17.08 -0.69
C HIS A 135 -2.42 16.14 -1.88
N ALA A 136 -2.72 16.71 -3.05
CA ALA A 136 -2.72 16.06 -4.36
C ALA A 136 -1.34 15.52 -4.80
N GLU A 137 -0.32 15.55 -3.91
CA GLU A 137 1.09 15.25 -4.21
C GLU A 137 1.56 13.88 -3.69
N ASP A 138 0.76 13.13 -2.92
CA ASP A 138 1.21 11.87 -2.30
C ASP A 138 1.01 10.65 -3.21
N HIS A 139 1.55 10.71 -4.43
CA HIS A 139 1.40 9.70 -5.49
C HIS A 139 1.90 8.28 -5.12
N ASP A 140 2.65 8.13 -4.02
CA ASP A 140 3.22 6.85 -3.56
C ASP A 140 2.67 6.37 -2.21
N ARG A 141 1.54 6.91 -1.73
CA ARG A 141 0.94 6.51 -0.44
C ARG A 141 0.60 5.02 -0.34
N ASP A 142 0.24 4.34 -1.42
CA ASP A 142 0.02 2.88 -1.43
C ASP A 142 1.32 2.05 -1.54
N ARG A 143 2.49 2.70 -1.60
CA ARG A 143 3.81 2.06 -1.78
C ARG A 143 4.79 2.34 -0.64
N ARG A 144 4.39 3.09 0.38
CA ARG A 144 5.25 3.45 1.51
C ARG A 144 5.90 2.22 2.17
N LEU A 145 5.16 1.12 2.32
CA LEU A 145 5.71 -0.11 2.89
C LEU A 145 6.76 -0.79 1.99
N LEU A 146 6.69 -0.64 0.66
CA LEU A 146 7.74 -1.18 -0.24
C LEU A 146 9.09 -0.52 0.04
N HIS A 147 9.11 0.78 0.33
CA HIS A 147 10.35 1.48 0.67
C HIS A 147 10.94 0.98 1.99
N VAL A 148 10.10 0.66 2.98
CA VAL A 148 10.54 0.02 4.23
C VAL A 148 11.18 -1.35 3.94
N LEU A 149 10.51 -2.19 3.14
CA LEU A 149 11.01 -3.52 2.80
C LEU A 149 12.32 -3.48 2.01
N GLU A 150 12.47 -2.51 1.12
CA GLU A 150 13.70 -2.30 0.34
C GLU A 150 14.92 -2.04 1.23
N LEU A 151 14.73 -1.35 2.37
CA LEU A 151 15.80 -1.08 3.33
C LEU A 151 16.20 -2.30 4.18
N VAL A 152 15.32 -3.30 4.31
CA VAL A 152 15.54 -4.48 5.16
C VAL A 152 15.73 -5.78 4.38
N LYS A 153 15.60 -5.76 3.05
CA LYS A 153 15.59 -6.94 2.19
C LYS A 153 16.79 -7.87 2.34
N ASP A 154 17.97 -7.34 2.63
CA ASP A 154 19.21 -8.13 2.74
C ASP A 154 19.37 -8.79 4.12
N ARG A 155 18.56 -8.35 5.10
CA ARG A 155 18.67 -8.77 6.51
C ARG A 155 17.76 -9.93 6.86
N PHE A 156 16.66 -10.09 6.12
CA PHE A 156 15.63 -11.08 6.39
C PHE A 156 15.42 -11.99 5.19
N ASP A 157 15.15 -13.26 5.46
CA ASP A 157 14.78 -14.25 4.45
C ASP A 157 13.27 -14.20 4.19
N LEU A 158 12.49 -13.83 5.22
CA LEU A 158 11.04 -13.80 5.19
C LEU A 158 10.49 -12.60 5.98
N CYS A 159 9.50 -11.93 5.41
CA CYS A 159 8.71 -10.88 6.04
C CYS A 159 7.24 -11.32 6.13
N LEU A 160 6.64 -11.19 7.31
CA LEU A 160 5.20 -11.37 7.52
C LEU A 160 4.58 -10.02 7.87
N ILE A 161 3.39 -9.75 7.37
CA ILE A 161 2.67 -8.50 7.61
C ILE A 161 1.30 -8.81 8.23
N ASP A 162 1.08 -8.40 9.48
CA ASP A 162 -0.23 -8.47 10.13
C ASP A 162 -1.07 -7.24 9.74
N CYS A 163 -2.20 -7.44 9.08
CA CYS A 163 -3.02 -6.35 8.56
C CYS A 163 -4.21 -6.03 9.46
N PRO A 164 -4.69 -4.78 9.46
CA PRO A 164 -5.88 -4.40 10.21
C PRO A 164 -7.14 -5.09 9.65
N PRO A 165 -8.24 -5.14 10.42
CA PRO A 165 -9.53 -5.63 9.93
C PRO A 165 -10.22 -4.65 8.96
N ALA A 166 -9.65 -3.47 8.71
CA ALA A 166 -10.16 -2.52 7.73
C ALA A 166 -9.50 -2.74 6.36
N ILE A 167 -10.19 -2.35 5.30
CA ILE A 167 -9.61 -2.29 3.95
C ILE A 167 -9.42 -0.82 3.61
N GLY A 168 -8.27 -0.32 3.99
CA GLY A 168 -7.79 1.04 3.74
C GLY A 168 -6.35 1.02 3.24
N TRP A 169 -5.69 2.17 3.32
CA TRP A 169 -4.33 2.36 2.82
C TRP A 169 -3.31 1.38 3.42
N LEU A 170 -3.48 0.97 4.68
CA LEU A 170 -2.59 0.00 5.33
C LEU A 170 -2.66 -1.37 4.64
N THR A 171 -3.87 -1.88 4.43
CA THR A 171 -4.10 -3.14 3.71
C THR A 171 -3.65 -3.05 2.24
N PHE A 172 -3.81 -1.89 1.58
CA PHE A 172 -3.25 -1.67 0.23
C PHE A 172 -1.73 -1.72 0.20
N ASN A 173 -1.06 -1.08 1.16
CA ASN A 173 0.40 -1.14 1.30
C ASN A 173 0.88 -2.58 1.50
N ALA A 174 0.23 -3.32 2.41
CA ALA A 174 0.55 -4.72 2.68
C ALA A 174 0.42 -5.60 1.43
N LEU A 175 -0.72 -5.53 0.74
CA LEU A 175 -0.99 -6.35 -0.44
C LEU A 175 -0.13 -5.95 -1.65
N ARG A 176 0.22 -4.66 -1.76
CA ARG A 176 1.16 -4.21 -2.79
C ARG A 176 2.55 -4.77 -2.54
N ALA A 177 2.98 -4.80 -1.29
CA ALA A 177 4.27 -5.30 -0.83
C ALA A 177 4.40 -6.84 -0.83
N ALA A 178 3.31 -7.56 -0.59
CA ALA A 178 3.34 -9.02 -0.41
C ALA A 178 3.52 -9.80 -1.71
N ASP A 179 4.31 -10.87 -1.70
CA ASP A 179 4.40 -11.81 -2.80
C ASP A 179 3.17 -12.72 -2.84
N GLU A 180 2.64 -13.06 -1.67
CA GLU A 180 1.46 -13.90 -1.51
C GLU A 180 0.65 -13.48 -0.27
N THR A 181 -0.62 -13.89 -0.22
CA THR A 181 -1.54 -13.53 0.88
C THR A 181 -2.10 -14.77 1.54
N LEU A 182 -2.08 -14.80 2.88
CA LEU A 182 -2.81 -15.77 3.68
C LEU A 182 -4.06 -15.09 4.26
N VAL A 183 -5.19 -15.79 4.18
CA VAL A 183 -6.50 -15.27 4.59
C VAL A 183 -7.05 -16.18 5.68
N PRO A 184 -6.74 -15.93 6.96
CA PRO A 184 -7.29 -16.69 8.08
C PRO A 184 -8.82 -16.61 8.10
N VAL A 185 -9.54 -17.73 8.02
CA VAL A 185 -11.01 -17.77 8.04
C VAL A 185 -11.50 -18.74 9.11
N GLU A 186 -12.25 -18.21 10.07
CA GLU A 186 -12.91 -19.00 11.11
C GLU A 186 -13.87 -20.03 10.49
N THR A 187 -13.89 -21.26 11.00
CA THR A 187 -14.81 -22.35 10.55
C THR A 187 -16.15 -22.41 11.32
N GLY A 188 -16.66 -21.25 11.78
CA GLY A 188 -17.95 -21.08 12.48
C GLY A 188 -19.19 -20.97 11.58
N TYR A 189 -20.38 -20.67 12.15
CA TYR A 189 -21.68 -20.73 11.44
C TYR A 189 -21.73 -20.01 10.08
N PHE A 190 -21.10 -18.83 10.03
CA PHE A 190 -21.13 -17.94 8.88
C PHE A 190 -19.82 -17.97 8.08
N ALA A 191 -18.94 -18.94 8.38
CA ALA A 191 -17.61 -19.09 7.80
C ALA A 191 -17.64 -19.07 6.27
N LEU A 192 -18.48 -19.90 5.65
CA LEU A 192 -18.51 -20.05 4.20
C LEU A 192 -18.94 -18.75 3.51
N LYS A 193 -19.97 -18.08 4.02
CA LYS A 193 -20.42 -16.78 3.50
C LYS A 193 -19.33 -15.71 3.70
N GLY A 194 -18.67 -15.73 4.86
CA GLY A 194 -17.51 -14.89 5.15
C GLY A 194 -16.37 -15.12 4.15
N ALA A 195 -15.94 -16.38 3.97
CA ALA A 195 -14.89 -16.79 3.05
C ALA A 195 -15.16 -16.30 1.62
N VAL A 196 -16.39 -16.49 1.11
CA VAL A 196 -16.80 -16.03 -0.22
C VAL A 196 -16.72 -14.51 -0.34
N ARG A 197 -17.14 -13.78 0.70
CA ARG A 197 -17.00 -12.32 0.74
C ARG A 197 -15.52 -11.92 0.74
N GLN A 198 -14.67 -12.60 1.49
CA GLN A 198 -13.24 -12.27 1.59
C GLN A 198 -12.51 -12.51 0.27
N ALA A 199 -12.73 -13.65 -0.38
CA ALA A 199 -12.16 -13.92 -1.70
C ALA A 199 -12.54 -12.83 -2.71
N LYS A 200 -13.84 -12.47 -2.80
CA LYS A 200 -14.31 -11.38 -3.68
C LYS A 200 -13.66 -10.04 -3.36
N THR A 201 -13.45 -9.78 -2.08
CA THR A 201 -12.88 -8.52 -1.61
C THR A 201 -11.42 -8.42 -2.00
N ILE A 202 -10.64 -9.49 -1.78
CA ILE A 202 -9.25 -9.59 -2.22
C ILE A 202 -9.17 -9.48 -3.74
N ASP A 203 -10.01 -10.19 -4.50
CA ASP A 203 -10.07 -10.07 -5.96
C ASP A 203 -10.28 -8.62 -6.42
N THR A 204 -11.13 -7.86 -5.71
CA THR A 204 -11.38 -6.44 -6.01
C THR A 204 -10.16 -5.58 -5.74
N VAL A 205 -9.49 -5.81 -4.61
CA VAL A 205 -8.26 -5.09 -4.25
C VAL A 205 -7.12 -5.44 -5.21
N VAL A 206 -6.93 -6.71 -5.56
CA VAL A 206 -5.93 -7.18 -6.52
C VAL A 206 -6.13 -6.55 -7.90
N LYS A 207 -7.38 -6.45 -8.37
CA LYS A 207 -7.69 -5.71 -9.60
C LYS A 207 -7.28 -4.24 -9.53
N ARG A 208 -7.55 -3.57 -8.40
CA ARG A 208 -7.14 -2.17 -8.19
C ARG A 208 -5.64 -2.00 -8.07
N LEU A 209 -4.93 -2.98 -7.51
CA LEU A 209 -3.47 -2.98 -7.44
C LEU A 209 -2.81 -3.09 -8.82
N GLY A 210 -3.52 -3.62 -9.82
CA GLY A 210 -3.05 -3.75 -11.20
C GLY A 210 -2.04 -4.89 -11.41
N ARG A 211 -1.93 -5.83 -10.47
CA ARG A 211 -1.03 -6.99 -10.57
C ARG A 211 -1.67 -8.25 -10.00
N PRO A 212 -1.30 -9.45 -10.50
CA PRO A 212 -1.72 -10.68 -9.84
C PRO A 212 -1.09 -10.78 -8.45
N LEU A 213 -1.84 -11.38 -7.53
CA LEU A 213 -1.41 -11.69 -6.17
C LEU A 213 -2.07 -13.00 -5.76
N ASP A 214 -1.24 -14.01 -5.47
CA ASP A 214 -1.75 -15.29 -5.01
C ASP A 214 -2.31 -15.15 -3.60
N PHE A 215 -3.44 -15.81 -3.35
CA PHE A 215 -4.03 -15.84 -2.02
C PHE A 215 -4.48 -17.25 -1.65
N PHE A 216 -4.36 -17.58 -0.37
CA PHE A 216 -4.77 -18.85 0.19
C PHE A 216 -5.63 -18.63 1.43
N LEU A 217 -6.80 -19.26 1.45
CA LEU A 217 -7.68 -19.31 2.61
C LEU A 217 -7.12 -20.30 3.63
N LEU A 218 -6.85 -19.84 4.85
CA LEU A 218 -6.42 -20.68 5.97
C LEU A 218 -7.58 -20.89 6.93
N PRO A 219 -8.12 -22.12 7.06
CA PRO A 219 -9.08 -22.42 8.11
C PRO A 219 -8.48 -22.24 9.49
N THR A 220 -9.09 -21.39 10.30
CA THR A 220 -8.67 -21.12 11.69
C THR A 220 -9.81 -21.36 12.67
N LEU A 221 -9.45 -21.40 13.97
CA LEU A 221 -10.39 -21.59 15.09
C LEU A 221 -11.26 -22.83 14.88
N HIS A 222 -10.67 -23.89 14.34
CA HIS A 222 -11.40 -25.10 14.00
C HIS A 222 -11.64 -25.98 15.23
N ARG A 223 -12.90 -26.40 15.40
CA ARG A 223 -13.31 -27.34 16.46
C ARG A 223 -13.48 -28.73 15.87
N GLU A 224 -12.46 -29.55 16.07
CA GLU A 224 -12.47 -30.95 15.67
C GLU A 224 -13.60 -31.73 16.37
N GLY A 225 -14.13 -32.75 15.69
CA GLY A 225 -15.13 -33.65 16.25
C GLY A 225 -16.56 -33.10 16.25
N THR A 226 -16.80 -31.88 15.78
CA THR A 226 -18.15 -31.37 15.57
C THR A 226 -18.57 -31.54 14.11
N ALA A 227 -19.66 -32.29 13.86
CA ALA A 227 -20.17 -32.54 12.51
C ALA A 227 -20.37 -31.24 11.71
N ARG A 228 -20.70 -30.15 12.39
CA ARG A 228 -20.89 -28.84 11.78
C ARG A 228 -19.58 -28.21 11.29
N SER A 229 -18.52 -28.16 12.10
CA SER A 229 -17.24 -27.61 11.66
C SER A 229 -16.62 -28.43 10.53
N GLU A 230 -16.77 -29.76 10.57
CA GLU A 230 -16.35 -30.66 9.50
C GLU A 230 -17.10 -30.40 8.19
N ASN A 231 -18.43 -30.28 8.24
CA ASN A 231 -19.24 -29.98 7.07
C ASN A 231 -18.88 -28.62 6.45
N ILE A 232 -18.61 -27.61 7.28
CA ILE A 232 -18.22 -26.28 6.82
C ILE A 232 -16.83 -26.32 6.17
N LEU A 233 -15.86 -26.98 6.79
CA LEU A 233 -14.52 -27.15 6.23
C LEU A 233 -14.57 -27.91 4.90
N SER A 234 -15.35 -28.98 4.82
CA SER A 234 -15.58 -29.74 3.59
C SER A 234 -16.21 -28.89 2.48
N ALA A 235 -17.21 -28.06 2.81
CA ALA A 235 -17.83 -27.14 1.87
C ALA A 235 -16.85 -26.06 1.38
N MET A 236 -15.99 -25.54 2.26
CA MET A 236 -14.94 -24.58 1.88
C MET A 236 -13.92 -25.24 0.93
N ARG A 237 -13.41 -26.42 1.28
CA ARG A 237 -12.50 -27.19 0.41
C ARG A 237 -13.10 -27.46 -0.96
N SER A 238 -14.36 -27.90 -1.01
CA SER A 238 -15.07 -28.15 -2.27
C SER A 238 -15.24 -26.90 -3.13
N ARG A 239 -15.41 -25.72 -2.49
CA ARG A 239 -15.71 -24.46 -3.17
C ARG A 239 -14.48 -23.73 -3.67
N PHE A 240 -13.40 -23.76 -2.90
CA PHE A 240 -12.19 -22.96 -3.13
C PHE A 240 -11.01 -23.79 -3.66
N GLY A 241 -11.05 -25.12 -3.54
CA GLY A 241 -10.07 -26.02 -4.13
C GLY A 241 -8.63 -25.62 -3.76
N ASP A 242 -7.82 -25.36 -4.77
CA ASP A 242 -6.38 -25.03 -4.64
C ASP A 242 -6.12 -23.68 -3.96
N GLN A 243 -7.14 -22.83 -3.80
CA GLN A 243 -7.05 -21.59 -3.02
C GLN A 243 -7.17 -21.85 -1.50
N MET A 244 -7.31 -23.10 -1.05
CA MET A 244 -7.32 -23.45 0.37
C MET A 244 -5.95 -23.95 0.80
N ALA A 245 -5.44 -23.42 1.91
CA ALA A 245 -4.33 -24.06 2.58
C ALA A 245 -4.75 -25.49 3.00
N PRO A 246 -3.88 -26.49 2.82
CA PRO A 246 -4.21 -27.87 3.16
C PRO A 246 -4.28 -28.09 4.68
N CYS A 247 -3.58 -27.25 5.44
CA CYS A 247 -3.55 -27.24 6.90
C CYS A 247 -4.76 -26.49 7.51
N VAL A 248 -5.01 -26.77 8.79
CA VAL A 248 -6.08 -26.15 9.59
C VAL A 248 -5.47 -25.75 10.93
N ILE A 249 -5.74 -24.53 11.39
CA ILE A 249 -5.39 -24.11 12.75
C ILE A 249 -6.58 -24.33 13.66
N ARG A 250 -6.44 -25.22 14.63
CA ARG A 250 -7.50 -25.59 15.55
C ARG A 250 -7.65 -24.56 16.67
N GLU A 251 -8.83 -24.53 17.30
CA GLU A 251 -9.04 -23.71 18.50
C GLU A 251 -8.38 -24.40 19.70
N HIS A 252 -7.27 -23.85 20.18
CA HIS A 252 -6.55 -24.33 21.35
C HIS A 252 -6.52 -23.28 22.46
N GLU A 253 -6.73 -23.71 23.70
CA GLU A 253 -6.60 -22.86 24.89
C GLU A 253 -5.16 -22.36 25.06
N SER A 254 -4.17 -23.21 24.73
CA SER A 254 -2.74 -22.88 24.81
C SER A 254 -2.35 -21.67 23.98
N LEU A 255 -3.04 -21.37 22.87
CA LEU A 255 -2.79 -20.15 22.08
C LEU A 255 -3.22 -18.88 22.83
N ARG A 256 -4.29 -18.95 23.63
CA ARG A 256 -4.76 -17.82 24.45
C ARG A 256 -3.84 -17.60 25.65
N GLU A 257 -3.37 -18.68 26.26
CA GLU A 257 -2.41 -18.64 27.37
C GLU A 257 -1.04 -18.13 26.90
N ALA A 258 -0.56 -18.59 25.74
CA ALA A 258 0.68 -18.12 25.14
C ALA A 258 0.64 -16.61 24.90
N ALA A 259 -0.44 -16.11 24.29
CA ALA A 259 -0.63 -14.68 24.05
C ALA A 259 -0.70 -13.87 25.36
N SER A 260 -1.33 -14.37 26.42
CA SER A 260 -1.39 -13.67 27.71
C SER A 260 -0.03 -13.63 28.45
N MET A 261 0.87 -14.54 28.11
CA MET A 261 2.26 -14.56 28.59
C MET A 261 3.21 -13.79 27.68
N GLY A 262 2.73 -13.20 26.58
CA GLY A 262 3.57 -12.50 25.61
C GLY A 262 4.56 -13.42 24.91
N GLN A 263 4.18 -14.68 24.66
CA GLN A 263 5.04 -15.69 24.06
C GLN A 263 4.37 -16.34 22.86
N PRO A 264 5.10 -16.63 21.78
CA PRO A 264 4.60 -17.50 20.73
C PRO A 264 4.47 -18.94 21.22
N ILE A 265 3.61 -19.72 20.58
CA ILE A 265 3.28 -21.09 20.98
C ILE A 265 4.49 -22.02 20.96
N GLN A 266 5.45 -21.79 20.05
CA GLN A 266 6.70 -22.53 19.99
C GLN A 266 7.54 -22.38 21.25
N GLN A 267 7.43 -21.25 21.96
CA GLN A 267 8.13 -21.01 23.22
C GLN A 267 7.28 -21.45 24.42
N PHE A 268 5.98 -21.14 24.40
CA PHE A 268 5.07 -21.40 25.50
C PHE A 268 4.75 -22.90 25.68
N ALA A 269 4.42 -23.59 24.57
CA ALA A 269 4.02 -25.00 24.58
C ALA A 269 4.46 -25.71 23.27
N PRO A 270 5.77 -25.99 23.11
CA PRO A 270 6.36 -26.54 21.88
C PRO A 270 5.80 -27.91 21.47
N ASP A 271 5.40 -28.74 22.43
CA ASP A 271 4.84 -30.07 22.18
C ASP A 271 3.30 -30.07 22.08
N SER A 272 2.68 -28.89 21.98
CA SER A 272 1.22 -28.79 21.93
C SER A 272 0.69 -29.05 20.50
N PRO A 273 -0.56 -29.53 20.38
CA PRO A 273 -1.20 -29.66 19.07
C PRO A 273 -1.31 -28.32 18.32
N ALA A 274 -1.31 -27.19 19.03
CA ALA A 274 -1.25 -25.86 18.42
C ALA A 274 0.10 -25.58 17.75
N ALA A 275 1.22 -25.97 18.39
CA ALA A 275 2.54 -25.86 17.79
C ALA A 275 2.67 -26.79 16.57
N GLU A 276 2.09 -27.99 16.62
CA GLU A 276 2.00 -28.90 15.47
C GLU A 276 1.24 -28.27 14.29
N ASP A 277 0.10 -27.61 14.55
CA ASP A 277 -0.69 -26.94 13.51
C ASP A 277 0.13 -25.87 12.78
N PHE A 278 0.89 -25.04 13.53
CA PHE A 278 1.76 -24.01 12.96
C PHE A 278 2.99 -24.57 12.26
N SER A 279 3.55 -25.67 12.77
CA SER A 279 4.64 -26.40 12.11
C SER A 279 4.21 -26.94 10.74
N GLY A 280 3.01 -27.52 10.65
CA GLY A 280 2.43 -27.99 9.39
C GLY A 280 2.12 -26.84 8.41
N LEU A 281 1.60 -25.71 8.92
CA LEU A 281 1.40 -24.51 8.10
C LEU A 281 2.73 -23.98 7.56
N ALA A 282 3.76 -23.87 8.39
CA ALA A 282 5.09 -23.42 7.97
C ALA A 282 5.73 -24.34 6.93
N GLU A 283 5.59 -25.66 7.09
CA GLU A 283 6.07 -26.64 6.11
C GLU A 283 5.38 -26.44 4.75
N TRP A 284 4.06 -26.26 4.74
CA TRP A 284 3.34 -25.97 3.50
C TRP A 284 3.76 -24.64 2.89
N VAL A 285 3.88 -23.56 3.69
CA VAL A 285 4.31 -22.25 3.19
C VAL A 285 5.70 -22.32 2.56
N LEU A 286 6.66 -23.04 3.16
CA LEU A 286 8.00 -23.20 2.56
C LEU A 286 8.00 -24.16 1.35
N GLY A 287 7.08 -25.11 1.31
CA GLY A 287 6.99 -26.13 0.25
C GLY A 287 6.30 -25.65 -1.03
N HIS A 288 5.27 -24.81 -0.93
CA HIS A 288 4.49 -24.35 -2.10
C HIS A 288 5.19 -23.25 -2.92
N GLU A 289 6.23 -22.63 -2.35
CA GLU A 289 6.93 -21.46 -2.90
C GLU A 289 7.78 -21.75 -4.15
N GLN A 290 8.27 -22.99 -4.33
CA GLN A 290 9.34 -23.25 -5.29
C GLN A 290 8.97 -23.06 -6.78
N THR A 291 7.68 -22.82 -7.10
CA THR A 291 7.20 -22.75 -8.49
C THR A 291 6.70 -21.36 -8.92
N SER A 292 6.08 -20.56 -8.04
CA SER A 292 5.47 -19.27 -8.42
C SER A 292 6.46 -18.10 -8.34
N ILE A 293 7.26 -18.02 -7.28
CA ILE A 293 8.12 -16.85 -7.00
C ILE A 293 9.30 -16.77 -7.97
N ALA A 294 9.97 -17.89 -8.28
CA ALA A 294 11.06 -17.89 -9.27
C ALA A 294 10.57 -17.46 -10.67
N THR A 295 9.33 -17.81 -11.02
CA THR A 295 8.70 -17.48 -12.30
C THR A 295 8.29 -16.01 -12.35
N GLU A 296 7.69 -15.50 -11.28
CA GLU A 296 7.27 -14.09 -11.18
C GLU A 296 8.46 -13.13 -11.01
N GLN A 297 9.50 -13.55 -10.27
CA GLN A 297 10.75 -12.80 -10.17
C GLN A 297 11.52 -12.79 -11.49
N ALA A 298 11.56 -13.91 -12.21
CA ALA A 298 12.12 -13.94 -13.57
C ALA A 298 11.33 -13.00 -14.50
N ARG A 299 10.00 -12.94 -14.39
CA ARG A 299 9.16 -12.00 -15.15
C ARG A 299 9.49 -10.54 -14.79
N ARG A 300 9.60 -10.19 -13.51
CA ARG A 300 9.94 -8.81 -13.07
C ARG A 300 11.35 -8.39 -13.48
N LEU A 301 12.32 -9.30 -13.40
CA LEU A 301 13.69 -9.07 -13.89
C LEU A 301 13.71 -8.92 -15.41
N GLN A 302 12.90 -9.72 -16.14
CA GLN A 302 12.74 -9.61 -17.58
C GLN A 302 12.09 -8.26 -17.97
N GLU A 303 11.03 -7.84 -17.29
CA GLU A 303 10.35 -6.55 -17.54
C GLU A 303 11.25 -5.35 -17.25
N ALA A 304 12.03 -5.41 -16.17
CA ALA A 304 13.02 -4.39 -15.85
C ALA A 304 14.18 -4.37 -16.87
N SER A 305 14.62 -5.55 -17.35
CA SER A 305 15.64 -5.66 -18.40
C SER A 305 15.12 -5.17 -19.75
N ASP A 306 13.90 -5.52 -20.13
CA ASP A 306 13.27 -5.13 -21.39
C ASP A 306 13.02 -3.61 -21.40
N ALA A 307 12.64 -3.00 -20.28
CA ALA A 307 12.51 -1.54 -20.14
C ALA A 307 13.86 -0.79 -20.28
N VAL A 308 14.98 -1.44 -19.96
CA VAL A 308 16.34 -0.91 -20.17
C VAL A 308 16.80 -1.14 -21.62
N THR A 309 16.47 -2.30 -22.21
CA THR A 309 16.87 -2.67 -23.59
C THR A 309 16.11 -1.85 -24.64
N LEU A 310 14.83 -1.54 -24.40
CA LEU A 310 14.00 -0.67 -25.25
C LEU A 310 14.52 0.78 -25.30
N ARG A 311 15.40 1.19 -24.37
CA ARG A 311 16.10 2.50 -24.43
C ARG A 311 17.38 2.47 -25.27
N GLU A 312 17.95 1.30 -25.55
CA GLU A 312 19.16 1.14 -26.38
C GLU A 312 18.82 0.84 -27.85
N GLU A 313 17.65 0.27 -28.16
CA GLU A 313 17.25 -0.15 -29.52
C GLU A 313 16.30 0.80 -30.26
N ASP A 314 16.20 2.09 -29.93
CA ASP A 314 15.48 3.04 -30.81
C ASP A 314 16.28 3.28 -32.11
N PRO A 315 15.86 2.72 -33.26
CA PRO A 315 16.57 2.87 -34.52
C PRO A 315 16.12 4.19 -35.15
N ARG A 316 16.85 5.27 -34.86
CA ARG A 316 16.63 6.55 -35.54
C ARG A 316 16.68 6.35 -37.06
N PRO A 317 15.63 6.73 -37.82
CA PRO A 317 15.69 6.68 -39.27
C PRO A 317 16.65 7.75 -39.80
N ASP A 318 17.45 7.32 -40.76
CA ASP A 318 18.39 8.10 -41.56
C ASP A 318 17.66 9.32 -42.16
N SER A 319 17.93 10.52 -41.63
CA SER A 319 17.41 11.78 -42.16
C SER A 319 18.60 12.68 -42.51
N GLN A 320 18.67 12.93 -43.81
CA GLN A 320 19.72 13.61 -44.56
C GLN A 320 20.17 14.93 -43.93
N GLU A 321 21.49 15.08 -43.79
CA GLU A 321 22.18 16.36 -43.57
C GLU A 321 21.80 17.40 -44.64
N PRO A 322 21.56 18.67 -44.28
CA PRO A 322 21.79 19.77 -45.18
C PRO A 322 23.30 20.03 -45.28
N ALA A 323 23.79 20.10 -46.53
CA ALA A 323 25.17 20.40 -46.88
C ALA A 323 25.71 21.72 -46.25
N PRO A 324 27.02 21.82 -45.98
CA PRO A 324 27.62 22.89 -45.21
C PRO A 324 27.71 24.20 -46.01
N ALA A 325 27.14 25.29 -45.47
CA ALA A 325 27.47 26.64 -45.89
C ALA A 325 28.80 27.05 -45.22
N ALA A 326 29.83 27.22 -46.06
CA ALA A 326 31.17 27.63 -45.66
C ALA A 326 31.18 28.98 -44.93
N ILE A 327 31.71 29.02 -43.71
CA ILE A 327 32.35 30.21 -43.15
C ILE A 327 33.76 29.81 -42.69
N LYS A 328 34.71 30.65 -43.10
CA LYS A 328 36.15 30.42 -43.17
C LYS A 328 36.83 30.23 -41.82
N ALA A 329 37.81 29.33 -41.88
CA ALA A 329 38.97 29.10 -41.01
C ALA A 329 39.46 30.27 -40.14
N SER A 330 39.77 29.91 -38.88
CA SER A 330 41.04 30.30 -38.24
C SER A 330 41.49 29.16 -37.31
N GLN A 331 42.72 28.72 -37.54
CA GLN A 331 43.42 27.59 -36.91
C GLN A 331 44.31 28.10 -35.73
N PRO A 332 45.04 27.23 -35.00
CA PRO A 332 45.00 27.11 -33.55
C PRO A 332 46.19 27.78 -32.83
N GLU A 333 46.05 28.01 -31.52
CA GLU A 333 47.21 28.15 -30.63
C GLU A 333 47.08 27.25 -29.39
N ALA A 334 48.13 26.47 -29.17
CA ALA A 334 48.55 25.83 -27.94
C ALA A 334 50.09 25.96 -27.90
N PRO A 335 50.80 25.69 -26.79
CA PRO A 335 50.47 25.76 -25.36
C PRO A 335 51.55 26.56 -24.57
N ALA A 336 51.40 26.75 -23.25
CA ALA A 336 52.56 26.76 -22.34
C ALA A 336 52.20 26.38 -20.88
N PRO A 337 53.10 25.67 -20.18
CA PRO A 337 52.86 24.98 -18.92
C PRO A 337 53.37 25.78 -17.70
N GLU A 338 53.07 25.27 -16.49
CA GLU A 338 53.71 25.54 -15.18
C GLU A 338 52.74 26.00 -14.10
N ARG A 339 52.23 25.02 -13.33
CA ARG A 339 52.15 25.04 -11.84
C ARG A 339 51.24 23.90 -11.38
N ASN A 340 51.73 22.67 -11.45
CA ASN A 340 51.01 21.52 -10.93
C ASN A 340 51.82 20.73 -9.88
N GLU A 341 52.52 21.44 -8.99
CA GLU A 341 53.21 20.80 -7.84
C GLU A 341 52.86 21.42 -6.47
N ARG A 342 51.97 22.43 -6.41
CA ARG A 342 51.52 23.02 -5.14
C ARG A 342 50.05 22.80 -4.81
N VAL A 343 49.23 22.31 -5.75
CA VAL A 343 47.80 22.05 -5.54
C VAL A 343 47.56 20.63 -4.99
N GLN A 344 48.38 19.66 -5.42
CA GLN A 344 48.35 18.27 -4.93
C GLN A 344 48.77 18.13 -3.45
N ALA A 345 49.52 19.10 -2.89
CA ALA A 345 49.93 19.09 -1.48
C ALA A 345 48.90 19.74 -0.53
N VAL A 346 47.92 20.50 -1.05
CA VAL A 346 46.90 21.17 -0.25
C VAL A 346 45.66 20.28 -0.05
N LEU A 347 45.42 19.35 -0.98
CA LEU A 347 44.29 18.42 -0.93
C LEU A 347 44.44 17.27 0.09
N GLN A 348 45.60 17.14 0.75
CA GLN A 348 45.83 16.12 1.79
C GLN A 348 45.65 16.62 3.24
N ARG A 349 45.20 17.86 3.49
CA ARG A 349 45.23 18.39 4.87
C ARG A 349 43.99 19.04 5.46
N VAL A 350 42.89 19.21 4.72
CA VAL A 350 41.65 19.77 5.31
C VAL A 350 40.43 19.12 4.65
N GLY A 351 39.97 18.01 5.23
CA GLY A 351 38.69 17.41 4.85
C GLY A 351 37.54 18.06 5.60
N ARG A 352 36.74 18.88 4.92
CA ARG A 352 35.26 18.99 5.04
C ARG A 352 34.67 20.06 4.08
N SER A 353 33.43 19.74 3.66
CA SER A 353 32.31 20.53 3.11
C SER A 353 32.31 21.08 1.66
N GLU A 354 31.34 20.55 0.90
CA GLU A 354 30.45 21.05 -0.19
C GLU A 354 30.31 22.58 -0.44
N PRO A 355 29.79 23.09 -1.62
CA PRO A 355 28.57 22.61 -2.31
C PRO A 355 28.51 22.74 -3.87
N ALA A 356 27.55 22.05 -4.53
CA ALA A 356 27.10 22.42 -5.89
C ALA A 356 25.66 21.93 -6.20
N GLY A 357 24.87 22.84 -6.77
CA GLY A 357 23.41 22.78 -6.92
C GLY A 357 22.85 21.72 -7.87
N LYS A 358 21.60 21.32 -7.57
CA LYS A 358 20.77 20.47 -8.41
C LYS A 358 20.14 21.30 -9.54
N SER A 359 20.38 20.93 -10.78
CA SER A 359 19.55 21.32 -11.92
C SER A 359 18.37 20.36 -12.02
N VAL A 360 17.14 20.89 -12.07
CA VAL A 360 15.93 20.11 -12.33
C VAL A 360 15.72 20.02 -13.84
N VAL A 361 15.64 18.80 -14.37
CA VAL A 361 15.36 18.53 -15.78
C VAL A 361 13.87 18.17 -15.89
N PHE A 362 13.12 18.94 -16.68
CA PHE A 362 11.73 18.61 -17.00
C PHE A 362 11.67 17.73 -18.26
N ASP A 363 10.79 16.74 -18.23
CA ASP A 363 10.43 15.97 -19.42
C ASP A 363 9.51 16.80 -20.32
N VAL A 364 10.09 17.37 -21.38
CA VAL A 364 9.41 18.32 -22.27
C VAL A 364 8.35 17.63 -23.15
N GLN A 365 8.34 16.29 -23.20
CA GLN A 365 7.36 15.52 -24.00
C GLN A 365 6.00 15.34 -23.29
N ARG A 366 5.90 15.75 -22.02
CA ARG A 366 4.65 15.67 -21.22
C ARG A 366 4.00 17.03 -20.96
N LEU A 367 4.52 18.11 -21.55
CA LEU A 367 3.95 19.45 -21.38
C LEU A 367 2.85 19.71 -22.44
N PRO A 368 1.71 20.33 -22.08
CA PRO A 368 0.65 20.64 -23.04
C PRO A 368 1.13 21.56 -24.19
N ASP A 369 0.56 21.37 -25.38
CA ASP A 369 0.84 22.23 -26.53
C ASP A 369 0.40 23.67 -26.25
N GLY A 370 1.36 24.60 -26.36
CA GLY A 370 1.25 26.02 -25.98
C GLY A 370 2.19 26.44 -24.84
N VAL A 371 2.59 25.51 -23.97
CA VAL A 371 3.61 25.75 -22.92
C VAL A 371 5.02 25.67 -23.50
N LEU A 372 5.23 24.74 -24.44
CA LEU A 372 6.49 24.52 -25.15
C LEU A 372 7.02 25.78 -25.86
N ASP A 373 6.15 26.55 -26.50
CA ASP A 373 6.56 27.79 -27.20
C ASP A 373 6.91 28.93 -26.22
N ARG A 374 6.25 28.98 -25.05
CA ARG A 374 6.57 29.97 -23.99
C ARG A 374 7.90 29.65 -23.31
N VAL A 375 8.18 28.37 -23.04
CA VAL A 375 9.45 27.89 -22.48
C VAL A 375 10.61 28.13 -23.46
N ARG A 376 10.41 27.87 -24.76
CA ARG A 376 11.41 28.12 -25.81
C ARG A 376 11.71 29.61 -26.00
N THR A 377 10.71 30.48 -25.84
CA THR A 377 10.88 31.93 -25.96
C THR A 377 11.58 32.52 -24.74
N ALA A 378 11.27 32.04 -23.53
CA ALA A 378 11.93 32.45 -22.29
C ALA A 378 13.40 32.01 -22.21
N GLY A 379 13.73 30.81 -22.69
CA GLY A 379 15.10 30.32 -22.79
C GLY A 379 15.99 31.12 -23.73
N LYS A 380 15.41 31.79 -24.74
CA LYS A 380 16.14 32.71 -25.65
C LYS A 380 16.31 34.12 -25.10
N GLN A 381 15.51 34.53 -24.10
CA GLN A 381 15.55 35.88 -23.51
C GLN A 381 16.20 35.92 -22.11
N GLY A 382 16.63 34.79 -21.57
CA GLY A 382 17.34 34.74 -20.28
C GLY A 382 16.46 35.03 -19.07
N ILE A 383 15.15 34.77 -19.16
CA ILE A 383 14.19 35.01 -18.07
C ILE A 383 14.29 33.86 -17.06
N GLN A 384 14.51 34.19 -15.77
CA GLN A 384 14.82 33.22 -14.71
C GLN A 384 13.61 32.53 -14.06
N SER A 385 12.36 32.88 -14.40
CA SER A 385 11.17 32.15 -13.96
C SER A 385 9.99 32.32 -14.92
N LEU A 386 9.16 31.28 -15.05
CA LEU A 386 7.95 31.26 -15.86
C LEU A 386 6.77 30.86 -14.96
N VAL A 387 5.76 31.71 -14.83
CA VAL A 387 4.49 31.40 -14.15
C VAL A 387 3.46 31.03 -15.23
N ILE A 388 2.84 29.86 -15.09
CA ILE A 388 1.83 29.34 -16.01
C ILE A 388 0.50 29.30 -15.24
N ASP A 389 -0.46 30.14 -15.61
CA ASP A 389 -1.84 30.05 -15.10
C ASP A 389 -2.55 28.84 -15.73
N PRO A 390 -3.38 28.08 -14.98
CA PRO A 390 -4.07 26.91 -15.51
C PRO A 390 -5.15 27.31 -16.53
N LEU A 391 -5.16 26.65 -17.69
CA LEU A 391 -6.21 26.77 -18.71
C LEU A 391 -7.43 25.93 -18.31
N GLU A 392 -8.62 26.43 -18.68
CA GLU A 392 -9.96 25.91 -18.36
C GLU A 392 -10.15 24.40 -18.58
N SER A 393 -10.92 23.81 -17.65
CA SER A 393 -11.15 22.38 -17.43
C SER A 393 -11.83 21.65 -18.59
N ALA A 394 -11.24 20.52 -18.99
CA ALA A 394 -12.00 19.37 -19.47
C ALA A 394 -12.75 18.75 -18.27
N PRO A 395 -13.96 18.17 -18.46
CA PRO A 395 -14.79 17.74 -17.35
C PRO A 395 -14.08 16.69 -16.50
N ASP A 396 -14.15 16.94 -15.21
CA ASP A 396 -13.49 16.27 -14.10
C ASP A 396 -13.86 14.77 -13.97
N PRO A 397 -12.90 13.84 -13.87
CA PRO A 397 -13.16 12.45 -13.49
C PRO A 397 -13.46 12.25 -11.99
N GLU A 398 -13.43 13.29 -11.14
CA GLU A 398 -13.65 13.17 -9.68
C GLU A 398 -15.09 12.80 -9.24
N ALA A 399 -16.05 12.60 -10.14
CA ALA A 399 -17.46 12.43 -9.74
C ALA A 399 -17.83 11.12 -9.02
N THR A 400 -16.94 10.13 -8.83
CA THR A 400 -17.33 8.82 -8.23
C THR A 400 -16.36 8.24 -7.18
N SER A 401 -15.89 9.06 -6.22
CA SER A 401 -15.68 8.56 -4.85
C SER A 401 -16.89 8.94 -4.01
N ALA A 402 -17.72 7.98 -3.59
CA ALA A 402 -19.06 8.25 -3.07
C ALA A 402 -19.06 9.06 -1.76
N ARG A 403 -19.26 10.37 -1.87
CA ARG A 403 -19.47 11.29 -0.74
C ARG A 403 -20.84 11.01 -0.13
N PHE A 404 -20.93 10.61 1.14
CA PHE A 404 -22.21 10.37 1.83
C PHE A 404 -22.62 11.57 2.71
N GLY A 405 -23.92 11.72 2.94
CA GLY A 405 -24.53 12.87 3.61
C GLY A 405 -25.09 13.90 2.63
N ALA A 406 -25.37 15.11 3.14
CA ALA A 406 -25.90 16.22 2.37
C ALA A 406 -24.77 17.17 1.92
N PHE A 407 -24.66 17.45 0.62
CA PHE A 407 -23.67 18.38 0.08
C PHE A 407 -24.22 19.21 -1.09
N PRO A 408 -23.78 20.47 -1.23
CA PRO A 408 -24.21 21.34 -2.32
C PRO A 408 -23.68 20.86 -3.68
N THR A 409 -24.46 21.08 -4.72
CA THR A 409 -24.19 20.81 -6.13
C THR A 409 -24.75 21.97 -6.99
N ASP A 410 -24.38 22.02 -8.27
CA ASP A 410 -24.89 23.04 -9.20
C ASP A 410 -26.42 22.98 -9.40
N GLN A 411 -27.06 21.86 -9.04
CA GLN A 411 -28.51 21.63 -9.20
C GLN A 411 -29.30 21.72 -7.88
N GLY A 412 -28.64 22.01 -6.76
CA GLY A 412 -29.25 22.01 -5.42
C GLY A 412 -28.40 21.25 -4.42
N VAL A 413 -29.02 20.65 -3.40
CA VAL A 413 -28.32 19.80 -2.42
C VAL A 413 -28.53 18.35 -2.80
N CYS A 414 -27.42 17.64 -3.00
CA CYS A 414 -27.42 16.20 -3.15
C CYS A 414 -27.37 15.55 -1.76
N PHE A 415 -28.35 14.69 -1.49
CA PHE A 415 -28.36 13.78 -0.36
C PHE A 415 -27.98 12.41 -0.89
N ARG A 416 -26.91 11.83 -0.34
CA ARG A 416 -26.38 10.55 -0.80
C ARG A 416 -26.13 9.62 0.38
N GLN A 417 -26.63 8.39 0.30
CA GLN A 417 -26.56 7.38 1.36
C GLN A 417 -26.10 6.04 0.78
N PRO A 418 -25.39 5.19 1.55
CA PRO A 418 -25.00 3.88 1.05
C PRO A 418 -26.22 2.98 0.88
N ALA A 419 -26.21 2.10 -0.12
CA ALA A 419 -27.28 1.12 -0.34
C ALA A 419 -27.49 0.17 0.86
N SER A 420 -26.48 0.04 1.73
CA SER A 420 -26.59 -0.73 2.97
C SER A 420 -27.44 -0.07 4.05
N LEU A 421 -27.85 1.19 3.89
CA LEU A 421 -28.65 1.90 4.90
C LEU A 421 -30.06 1.31 5.07
N GLY A 422 -30.68 0.86 3.97
CA GLY A 422 -32.00 0.23 3.98
C GLY A 422 -32.50 -0.08 2.57
N GLY A 423 -33.61 -0.82 2.47
CA GLY A 423 -34.21 -1.24 1.20
C GLY A 423 -34.89 -0.10 0.44
N SER A 424 -35.60 0.78 1.17
CA SER A 424 -36.14 2.04 0.66
C SER A 424 -35.68 3.19 1.54
N VAL A 425 -35.10 4.23 0.93
CA VAL A 425 -34.70 5.44 1.65
C VAL A 425 -35.41 6.64 1.00
N SER A 426 -36.10 7.43 1.81
CA SER A 426 -36.64 8.74 1.41
C SER A 426 -36.19 9.82 2.39
N ILE A 427 -36.35 11.09 2.01
CA ILE A 427 -35.97 12.23 2.84
C ILE A 427 -37.20 13.08 3.21
N SER A 428 -37.30 13.47 4.48
CA SER A 428 -38.39 14.28 5.01
C SER A 428 -37.83 15.44 5.81
N GLY A 429 -38.34 16.65 5.61
CA GLY A 429 -37.83 17.84 6.27
C GLY A 429 -38.64 19.10 5.97
N ASP A 430 -38.10 20.25 6.37
CA ASP A 430 -38.78 21.54 6.24
C ASP A 430 -39.18 21.87 4.79
N PHE A 431 -38.39 21.42 3.82
CA PHE A 431 -38.59 21.68 2.39
C PHE A 431 -39.72 20.85 1.74
N ASN A 432 -40.17 19.76 2.36
CA ASN A 432 -41.34 18.98 1.92
C ASN A 432 -42.40 18.86 3.03
N HIS A 433 -42.44 19.82 3.96
CA HIS A 433 -43.44 19.92 5.02
C HIS A 433 -43.54 18.69 5.92
N TRP A 434 -42.41 17.98 6.12
CA TRP A 434 -42.35 16.77 6.92
C TRP A 434 -43.31 15.66 6.47
N ASP A 435 -43.49 15.49 5.15
CA ASP A 435 -44.27 14.38 4.61
C ASP A 435 -43.72 13.04 5.14
N ASP A 436 -44.59 12.25 5.77
CA ASP A 436 -44.26 10.95 6.37
C ASP A 436 -43.90 9.88 5.32
N SER A 437 -44.25 10.12 4.05
CA SER A 437 -43.80 9.28 2.92
C SER A 437 -42.42 9.67 2.39
N GLY A 438 -41.98 10.93 2.63
CA GLY A 438 -40.71 11.50 2.21
C GLY A 438 -40.54 11.60 0.68
N GLU A 439 -39.51 12.32 0.24
CA GLU A 439 -39.08 12.33 -1.17
C GLU A 439 -38.17 11.11 -1.42
N PRO A 440 -38.53 10.17 -2.32
CA PRO A 440 -37.78 8.93 -2.50
C PRO A 440 -36.39 9.18 -3.09
N MET A 441 -35.39 8.49 -2.54
CA MET A 441 -34.04 8.48 -3.09
C MET A 441 -33.92 7.39 -4.17
N SER A 442 -33.29 7.73 -5.29
CA SER A 442 -33.04 6.79 -6.39
C SER A 442 -31.87 5.88 -6.05
N LEU A 443 -32.06 4.57 -6.17
CA LEU A 443 -30.99 3.59 -6.01
C LEU A 443 -30.26 3.40 -7.34
N THR A 444 -28.98 3.75 -7.39
CA THR A 444 -28.13 3.50 -8.55
C THR A 444 -27.38 2.18 -8.35
N GLU A 445 -27.80 1.11 -9.02
CA GLU A 445 -27.28 -0.26 -8.84
C GLU A 445 -25.78 -0.41 -9.19
N SER A 446 -25.23 0.43 -10.07
CA SER A 446 -23.81 0.40 -10.44
C SER A 446 -22.89 0.93 -9.34
N ASP A 447 -23.40 1.82 -8.50
CA ASP A 447 -22.60 2.63 -7.57
C ASP A 447 -22.93 2.30 -6.10
N GLY A 448 -24.00 1.54 -5.85
CA GLY A 448 -24.38 1.07 -4.52
C GLY A 448 -24.80 2.19 -3.58
N VAL A 449 -25.48 3.21 -4.10
CA VAL A 449 -25.92 4.40 -3.34
C VAL A 449 -27.38 4.75 -3.61
N HIS A 450 -28.06 5.21 -2.55
CA HIS A 450 -29.32 5.96 -2.62
C HIS A 450 -28.98 7.44 -2.80
N GLU A 451 -29.59 8.11 -3.78
CA GLU A 451 -29.31 9.52 -4.06
C GLU A 451 -30.59 10.32 -4.40
N VAL A 452 -30.67 11.56 -3.94
CA VAL A 452 -31.66 12.55 -4.40
C VAL A 452 -31.04 13.94 -4.40
N ILE A 453 -31.37 14.75 -5.41
CA ILE A 453 -30.96 16.15 -5.49
C ILE A 453 -32.18 17.03 -5.30
N LEU A 454 -32.15 17.92 -4.30
CA LEU A 454 -33.23 18.84 -3.99
C LEU A 454 -32.82 20.30 -4.25
N PRO A 455 -33.62 21.10 -4.97
CA PRO A 455 -33.33 22.51 -5.24
C PRO A 455 -33.60 23.38 -4.00
N LEU A 456 -32.69 23.34 -3.02
CA LEU A 456 -32.77 24.12 -1.79
C LEU A 456 -31.98 25.44 -1.92
N ALA A 457 -32.59 26.54 -1.51
CA ALA A 457 -31.93 27.84 -1.46
C ALA A 457 -30.98 27.94 -0.26
N PRO A 458 -30.04 28.90 -0.22
CA PRO A 458 -29.24 29.16 0.98
C PRO A 458 -30.11 29.39 2.22
N GLY A 459 -29.76 28.75 3.33
CA GLY A 459 -30.57 28.75 4.55
C GLY A 459 -30.29 27.55 5.44
N THR A 460 -31.00 27.49 6.57
CA THR A 460 -30.93 26.38 7.53
C THR A 460 -32.19 25.54 7.40
N TYR A 461 -32.02 24.24 7.20
CA TYR A 461 -33.11 23.28 7.04
C TYR A 461 -32.99 22.16 8.06
N ARG A 462 -34.12 21.72 8.61
CA ARG A 462 -34.22 20.48 9.38
C ARG A 462 -34.70 19.35 8.48
N TYR A 463 -34.10 18.18 8.65
CA TYR A 463 -34.48 16.98 7.91
C TYR A 463 -34.19 15.69 8.66
N ARG A 464 -34.75 14.59 8.19
CA ARG A 464 -34.46 13.21 8.60
C ARG A 464 -34.62 12.27 7.41
N LEU A 465 -34.06 11.07 7.52
CA LEU A 465 -34.30 10.00 6.56
C LEU A 465 -35.51 9.19 7.00
N ILE A 466 -36.23 8.61 6.05
CA ILE A 466 -37.22 7.57 6.28
C ILE A 466 -36.64 6.30 5.66
N VAL A 467 -36.17 5.39 6.51
CA VAL A 467 -35.51 4.15 6.10
C VAL A 467 -36.46 3.00 6.37
N ASP A 468 -36.86 2.30 5.31
CA ASP A 468 -37.84 1.20 5.37
C ASP A 468 -39.14 1.58 6.13
N GLY A 469 -39.58 2.83 5.97
CA GLY A 469 -40.78 3.39 6.61
C GLY A 469 -40.57 3.91 8.04
N ALA A 470 -39.35 3.86 8.58
CA ALA A 470 -39.03 4.35 9.92
C ALA A 470 -38.22 5.66 9.88
N PRO A 471 -38.64 6.71 10.63
CA PRO A 471 -37.85 7.92 10.79
C PRO A 471 -36.48 7.61 11.43
N THR A 472 -35.41 7.97 10.72
CA THR A 472 -34.02 7.65 11.07
C THR A 472 -33.17 8.90 10.86
N PRO A 473 -32.33 9.31 11.84
CA PRO A 473 -31.39 10.40 11.62
C PRO A 473 -30.40 10.04 10.52
N ASP A 474 -29.96 11.02 9.74
CA ASP A 474 -28.90 10.82 8.76
C ASP A 474 -27.58 10.53 9.50
N PRO A 475 -26.99 9.32 9.34
CA PRO A 475 -25.77 8.94 10.04
C PRO A 475 -24.54 9.75 9.60
N HIS A 476 -24.65 10.47 8.49
CA HIS A 476 -23.61 11.33 7.93
C HIS A 476 -23.95 12.83 8.07
N ALA A 477 -24.98 13.19 8.84
CA ALA A 477 -25.27 14.58 9.15
C ALA A 477 -24.14 15.24 9.95
N LYS A 478 -23.84 16.50 9.62
CA LYS A 478 -22.82 17.30 10.31
C LYS A 478 -23.33 17.94 11.59
N ALA A 479 -24.65 18.10 11.73
CA ALA A 479 -25.30 18.73 12.87
C ALA A 479 -26.67 18.11 13.12
N PHE A 480 -27.10 18.13 14.37
CA PHE A 480 -28.39 17.62 14.85
C PHE A 480 -29.15 18.71 15.61
N ASP A 481 -30.47 18.62 15.62
CA ASP A 481 -31.30 19.51 16.42
C ASP A 481 -31.04 19.25 17.91
N LYS A 482 -30.96 20.33 18.70
CA LYS A 482 -30.61 20.27 20.12
C LYS A 482 -31.73 19.69 20.97
N ASP A 483 -32.98 19.80 20.50
CA ASP A 483 -34.17 19.36 21.21
C ASP A 483 -34.70 18.01 20.67
N ASP A 484 -34.22 17.56 19.50
CA ASP A 484 -34.57 16.27 18.89
C ASP A 484 -33.38 15.65 18.14
N SER A 485 -32.73 14.66 18.76
CA SER A 485 -31.57 13.94 18.20
C SER A 485 -31.90 13.09 16.95
N THR A 486 -33.18 12.93 16.60
CA THR A 486 -33.59 12.24 15.36
C THR A 486 -33.69 13.19 14.17
N THR A 487 -33.60 14.50 14.42
CA THR A 487 -33.65 15.56 13.41
C THR A 487 -32.26 16.11 13.14
N CYS A 488 -31.88 16.13 11.87
CA CYS A 488 -30.60 16.64 11.36
C CYS A 488 -30.74 18.09 10.92
N ILE A 489 -29.67 18.89 11.06
CA ILE A 489 -29.60 20.27 10.61
C ILE A 489 -28.66 20.37 9.41
N LEU A 490 -29.17 20.92 8.31
CA LEU A 490 -28.42 21.26 7.11
C LEU A 490 -28.30 22.79 7.01
N GLU A 491 -27.08 23.29 6.99
CA GLU A 491 -26.78 24.70 6.70
C GLU A 491 -26.22 24.84 5.28
N ILE A 492 -26.93 25.62 4.45
CA ILE A 492 -26.52 25.94 3.09
C ILE A 492 -26.02 27.39 3.09
N PRO A 493 -24.70 27.63 2.94
CA PRO A 493 -24.15 28.98 2.97
C PRO A 493 -24.61 29.80 1.77
N ALA A 494 -24.78 31.11 1.97
CA ALA A 494 -24.96 32.03 0.85
C ALA A 494 -23.67 32.11 0.02
N ALA A 495 -23.78 32.08 -1.31
CA ALA A 495 -22.63 32.21 -2.19
C ALA A 495 -21.87 33.50 -1.85
N SER A 496 -20.57 33.39 -1.57
CA SER A 496 -19.71 34.53 -1.30
C SER A 496 -19.56 35.35 -2.58
N SER A 497 -20.08 36.59 -2.57
CA SER A 497 -20.03 37.52 -3.71
C SER A 497 -18.65 38.04 -3.99
#